data_AF-A0A9E5PA69-F1
#
_entry.id   AF-A0A9E5PA69-F1
#
_cell.length_a   1.000
_cell.length_b   1.000
_cell.length_c   1.000
_cell.angle_alpha   90.00
_cell.angle_beta   90.00
_cell.angle_gamma   90.00
#
_symmetry.space_group_name_H-M   'P 1'
#
loop_
_entity.id
_entity.type
_entity.pdbx_description
1 polymer ?
#
loop_
_entity_poly.entity_id
_entity_poly.type
_entity_poly.pdbx_seq_one_letter_code
_entity_poly.pdbx_strand_id
1 'polypeptide(L)'
;MRAQRRLAQEIHRLVADLPDELVNSLANALSRAGTADWRQIRARAVDAVAQPGVRERVGEFLDFWCSNAPDVDPESVALGLLAAAQVEEHHRHRQRLELVWTGPDSQVIPLRRTDQALLQLIHGAQETLHTVSFAVYRAEAIT
;
A
#
# COMPACT_ATOMS: atom_id res chain seq x y z
N MET A 1 18.29 -2.69 -18.44
CA MET A 1 18.10 -3.18 -17.05
C MET A 1 18.12 -2.09 -15.95
N ARG A 2 19.13 -1.21 -15.84
CA ARG A 2 19.14 -0.19 -14.75
C ARG A 2 17.93 0.76 -14.76
N ALA A 3 17.52 1.22 -15.95
CA ALA A 3 16.35 2.08 -16.15
C ALA A 3 15.04 1.40 -15.72
N GLN A 4 14.77 0.19 -16.22
CA GLN A 4 13.59 -0.61 -15.86
C GLN A 4 13.49 -0.87 -14.36
N ARG A 5 14.62 -1.12 -13.68
CA ARG A 5 14.64 -1.30 -12.23
C ARG A 5 14.26 -0.01 -11.48
N ARG A 6 14.71 1.16 -11.95
CA ARG A 6 14.28 2.45 -11.38
C ARG A 6 12.80 2.71 -11.64
N LEU A 7 12.30 2.42 -12.84
CA LEU A 7 10.87 2.54 -13.13
C LEU A 7 10.03 1.65 -12.20
N ALA A 8 10.44 0.40 -11.98
CA ALA A 8 9.76 -0.49 -11.04
C ALA A 8 9.75 0.05 -9.59
N GLN A 9 10.83 0.74 -9.17
CA GLN A 9 10.88 1.40 -7.86
C GLN A 9 9.92 2.60 -7.78
N GLU A 10 9.83 3.41 -8.83
CA GLU A 10 8.88 4.53 -8.89
C GLU A 10 7.42 4.04 -8.96
N ILE A 11 7.15 2.94 -9.67
CA ILE A 11 5.83 2.27 -9.64
C ILE A 11 5.48 1.87 -8.20
N HIS A 12 6.39 1.20 -7.49
CA HIS A 12 6.13 0.79 -6.11
C HIS A 12 5.88 1.99 -5.18
N ARG A 13 6.69 3.05 -5.29
CA ARG A 13 6.49 4.29 -4.51
C ARG A 13 5.13 4.93 -4.77
N LEU A 14 4.73 4.99 -6.04
CA LEU A 14 3.44 5.52 -6.43
C LEU A 14 2.30 4.68 -5.83
N VAL A 15 2.38 3.35 -5.93
CA VAL A 15 1.35 2.46 -5.37
C VAL A 15 1.26 2.54 -3.84
N ALA A 16 2.39 2.59 -3.13
CA ALA A 16 2.39 2.66 -1.67
C ALA A 16 1.65 3.90 -1.12
N ASP A 17 1.65 4.99 -1.88
CA ASP A 17 1.10 6.29 -1.51
C ASP A 17 -0.31 6.57 -2.05
N LEU A 18 -0.85 5.72 -2.95
CA LEU A 18 -2.15 5.92 -3.60
C LEU A 18 -3.19 4.88 -3.18
N PRO A 19 -4.49 5.24 -3.15
CA PRO A 19 -5.58 4.27 -3.01
C PRO A 19 -5.65 3.30 -4.19
N ASP A 20 -6.04 2.06 -3.94
CA ASP A 20 -6.13 1.00 -4.94
C ASP A 20 -7.06 1.35 -6.10
N GLU A 21 -8.20 2.02 -5.85
CA GLU A 21 -9.12 2.43 -6.92
C GLU A 21 -8.45 3.39 -7.91
N LEU A 22 -7.54 4.23 -7.42
CA LEU A 22 -6.83 5.18 -8.25
C LEU A 22 -5.74 4.50 -9.06
N VAL A 23 -4.99 3.57 -8.45
CA VAL A 23 -4.00 2.75 -9.16
C VAL A 23 -4.67 1.94 -10.27
N ASN A 24 -5.83 1.33 -9.98
CA ASN A 24 -6.63 0.60 -10.96
C ASN A 24 -7.14 1.52 -12.09
N SER A 25 -7.58 2.74 -11.76
CA SER A 25 -8.02 3.72 -12.76
C SER A 25 -6.86 4.14 -13.67
N LEU A 26 -5.68 4.37 -13.11
CA LEU A 26 -4.47 4.71 -13.84
C LEU A 26 -4.02 3.56 -14.75
N ALA A 27 -3.96 2.34 -14.22
CA ALA A 27 -3.62 1.14 -15.00
C ALA A 27 -4.60 0.96 -16.18
N ASN A 28 -5.91 1.13 -15.94
CA ASN A 28 -6.92 1.07 -17.00
C ASN A 28 -6.75 2.16 -18.07
N ALA A 29 -6.34 3.38 -17.68
CA ALA A 29 -6.06 4.46 -18.61
C ALA A 29 -4.85 4.13 -19.52
N LEU A 30 -3.83 3.48 -18.96
CA LEU A 30 -2.61 3.08 -19.66
C LEU A 30 -2.80 1.82 -20.54
N SER A 31 -3.56 0.82 -20.08
CA SER A 31 -3.86 -0.38 -20.87
C SER A 31 -4.69 -0.10 -22.12
N ARG A 32 -5.37 1.05 -22.19
CA ARG A 32 -6.13 1.52 -23.36
C ARG A 32 -5.32 2.44 -24.27
N ALA A 33 -3.98 2.40 -24.17
CA ALA A 33 -3.10 3.25 -24.94
C ALA A 33 -3.16 2.94 -26.45
N GLY A 34 -3.12 1.67 -26.86
CA GLY A 34 -3.14 1.28 -28.27
C GLY A 34 -2.06 2.04 -29.07
N THR A 35 -2.44 2.61 -30.22
CA THR A 35 -1.57 3.44 -31.06
C THR A 35 -1.61 4.94 -30.72
N ALA A 36 -2.10 5.32 -29.54
CA ALA A 36 -2.24 6.72 -29.16
C ALA A 36 -0.86 7.39 -28.93
N ASP A 37 -0.78 8.69 -29.24
CA ASP A 37 0.39 9.50 -28.92
C ASP A 37 0.57 9.63 -27.40
N TRP A 38 1.82 9.75 -26.95
CA TRP A 38 2.20 9.94 -25.56
C TRP A 38 1.44 11.08 -24.90
N ARG A 39 1.23 12.20 -25.61
CA ARG A 39 0.47 13.35 -25.09
C ARG A 39 -0.96 12.97 -24.69
N GLN A 40 -1.62 12.12 -25.47
CA GLN A 40 -2.98 11.66 -25.19
C GLN A 40 -3.02 10.62 -24.07
N ILE A 41 -2.00 9.76 -23.98
CA ILE A 41 -1.85 8.81 -22.88
C ILE A 41 -1.67 9.58 -21.56
N ARG A 42 -0.75 10.56 -21.54
CA ARG A 42 -0.47 11.40 -20.37
C ARG A 42 -1.71 12.18 -19.92
N ALA A 43 -2.42 12.82 -20.86
CA ALA A 43 -3.63 13.56 -20.54
C ALA A 43 -4.69 12.66 -19.89
N ARG A 44 -4.99 11.50 -20.48
CA ARG A 44 -5.95 10.53 -19.93
C ARG A 44 -5.55 10.02 -18.54
N ALA A 45 -4.27 9.72 -18.34
CA ALA A 45 -3.75 9.25 -17.06
C ALA A 45 -3.87 10.31 -15.96
N VAL A 46 -3.60 11.57 -16.26
CA VAL A 46 -3.75 12.69 -15.31
C VAL A 46 -5.23 13.01 -15.06
N ASP A 47 -6.08 12.97 -16.09
CA ASP A 47 -7.52 13.24 -15.98
C ASP A 47 -8.26 12.17 -15.18
N ALA A 48 -7.74 10.94 -15.14
CA ALA A 48 -8.26 9.87 -14.28
C ALA A 48 -8.16 10.18 -12.77
N VAL A 49 -7.32 11.16 -12.40
CA VAL A 49 -7.13 11.59 -11.02
C VAL A 49 -7.96 12.85 -10.77
N ALA A 50 -8.75 12.92 -9.70
CA ALA A 50 -9.52 14.12 -9.38
C ALA A 50 -8.73 15.16 -8.55
N GLN A 51 -7.88 14.69 -7.64
CA GLN A 51 -7.21 15.52 -6.64
C GLN A 51 -5.96 16.22 -7.22
N PRO A 52 -5.80 17.55 -7.09
CA PRO A 52 -4.68 18.29 -7.67
C PRO A 52 -3.29 17.82 -7.24
N GLY A 53 -3.06 17.59 -5.94
CA GLY A 53 -1.75 17.13 -5.46
C GLY A 53 -1.40 15.72 -5.95
N VAL A 54 -2.40 14.87 -6.16
CA VAL A 54 -2.19 13.53 -6.71
C VAL A 54 -1.94 13.58 -8.22
N ARG A 55 -2.59 14.50 -8.93
CA ARG A 55 -2.33 14.75 -10.37
C ARG A 55 -0.89 15.14 -10.63
N GLU A 56 -0.34 16.02 -9.79
CA GLU A 56 1.06 16.45 -9.90
C GLU A 56 1.98 15.24 -9.79
N ARG A 57 1.78 14.40 -8.78
CA ARG A 57 2.61 13.21 -8.54
C ARG A 57 2.50 12.16 -9.65
N VAL A 58 1.30 11.93 -10.18
CA VAL A 58 1.11 11.07 -11.36
C VAL A 58 1.79 11.69 -12.58
N GLY A 59 1.70 13.01 -12.77
CA GLY A 59 2.40 13.72 -13.84
C GLY A 59 3.92 13.55 -13.76
N GLU A 60 4.51 13.74 -12.58
CA GLU A 60 5.94 13.53 -12.32
C GLU A 60 6.37 12.08 -12.64
N PHE A 61 5.58 11.10 -12.22
CA PHE A 61 5.82 9.69 -12.55
C PHE A 61 5.83 9.45 -14.07
N LEU A 62 4.84 9.99 -14.79
CA LEU A 62 4.73 9.83 -16.24
C LEU A 62 5.92 10.51 -16.95
N ASP A 63 6.31 11.71 -16.52
CA ASP A 63 7.43 12.45 -17.09
C ASP A 63 8.77 11.74 -16.80
N PHE A 64 8.93 11.16 -15.61
CA PHE A 64 10.06 10.30 -15.24
C PHE A 64 10.14 9.07 -16.15
N TRP A 65 9.03 8.34 -16.32
CA TRP A 65 8.97 7.15 -17.16
C TRP A 65 9.34 7.48 -18.61
N CYS A 66 8.71 8.49 -19.21
CA CYS A 66 8.98 8.90 -20.59
C CYS A 66 10.46 9.26 -20.81
N SER A 67 11.08 9.94 -19.83
CA SER A 67 12.47 10.39 -19.96
C SER A 67 13.50 9.29 -19.71
N ASN A 68 13.20 8.32 -18.85
CA ASN A 68 14.20 7.34 -18.37
C ASN A 68 14.02 5.94 -18.94
N ALA A 69 12.80 5.58 -19.37
CA ALA A 69 12.48 4.25 -19.88
C ALA A 69 11.46 4.34 -21.03
N PRO A 70 11.76 5.08 -22.12
CA PRO A 70 10.84 5.27 -23.26
C PRO A 70 10.53 3.96 -24.01
N ASP A 71 11.42 2.97 -23.92
CA ASP A 71 11.24 1.66 -24.56
C ASP A 71 10.23 0.75 -23.82
N VAL A 72 9.81 1.14 -22.61
CA VAL A 72 8.79 0.40 -21.85
C VAL A 72 7.43 0.90 -22.32
N ASP A 73 6.64 -0.01 -22.88
CA ASP A 73 5.32 0.29 -23.39
C ASP A 73 4.31 0.55 -22.26
N PRO A 74 3.20 1.26 -22.55
CA PRO A 74 2.17 1.55 -21.54
C PRO A 74 1.51 0.34 -20.92
N GLU A 75 1.36 -0.77 -21.65
CA GLU A 75 0.73 -1.98 -21.13
C GLU A 75 1.64 -2.65 -20.08
N SER A 76 2.95 -2.65 -20.31
CA SER A 76 3.96 -3.08 -19.33
C SER A 76 3.91 -2.26 -18.04
N VAL A 77 3.73 -0.93 -18.14
CA VAL A 77 3.59 -0.08 -16.95
C VAL A 77 2.27 -0.32 -16.24
N ALA A 78 1.17 -0.48 -16.97
CA ALA A 78 -0.14 -0.80 -16.40
C ALA A 78 -0.10 -2.13 -15.64
N LEU A 79 0.51 -3.17 -16.22
CA LEU A 79 0.71 -4.45 -15.56
C LEU A 79 1.59 -4.31 -14.31
N GLY A 80 2.65 -3.49 -14.39
CA GLY A 80 3.51 -3.19 -13.26
C GLY A 80 2.77 -2.53 -12.09
N LEU A 81 1.89 -1.57 -12.38
CA LEU A 81 1.03 -0.92 -11.38
C LEU A 81 0.09 -1.92 -10.70
N LEU A 82 -0.59 -2.77 -11.48
CA LEU A 82 -1.50 -3.79 -10.95
C LEU A 82 -0.75 -4.83 -10.10
N ALA A 83 0.42 -5.28 -10.55
CA ALA A 83 1.23 -6.23 -9.80
C ALA A 83 1.72 -5.62 -8.48
N ALA A 84 2.18 -4.37 -8.51
CA ALA A 84 2.60 -3.66 -7.30
C ALA A 84 1.41 -3.45 -6.33
N ALA A 85 0.22 -3.09 -6.83
CA ALA A 85 -0.98 -2.93 -6.01
C ALA A 85 -1.38 -4.25 -5.33
N GLN A 86 -1.38 -5.36 -6.08
CA GLN A 86 -1.70 -6.67 -5.53
C GLN A 86 -0.71 -7.11 -4.43
N VAL A 87 0.58 -6.82 -4.61
CA VAL A 87 1.61 -7.10 -3.61
C VAL A 87 1.42 -6.22 -2.38
N GLU A 88 1.16 -4.93 -2.57
CA GLU A 88 0.95 -3.98 -1.50
C GLU A 88 -0.30 -4.32 -0.67
N GLU A 89 -1.41 -4.67 -1.32
CA GLU A 89 -2.64 -5.10 -0.64
C GLU A 89 -2.43 -6.42 0.10
N HIS A 90 -1.69 -7.37 -0.48
CA HIS A 90 -1.29 -8.58 0.22
C HIS A 90 -0.48 -8.28 1.49
N HIS A 91 0.43 -7.31 1.44
CA HIS A 91 1.20 -6.89 2.61
C HIS A 91 0.34 -6.18 3.66
N ARG A 92 -0.59 -5.30 3.25
CA ARG A 92 -1.53 -4.62 4.14
C ARG A 92 -2.46 -5.60 4.85
N HIS A 93 -3.01 -6.58 4.13
CA HIS A 93 -3.85 -7.61 4.72
C HIS A 93 -3.11 -8.58 5.64
N ARG A 94 -1.80 -8.81 5.42
CA ARG A 94 -0.97 -9.59 6.35
C ARG A 94 -0.71 -8.87 7.67
N GLN A 95 -0.78 -7.54 7.68
CA GLN A 95 -0.70 -6.73 8.89
C GLN A 95 -2.07 -6.69 9.58
N ARG A 96 -2.43 -7.79 10.27
CA ARG A 96 -3.64 -7.82 11.11
C ARG A 96 -3.41 -7.07 12.42
N LEU A 97 -4.11 -5.95 12.59
CA LEU A 97 -4.25 -5.28 13.88
C LEU A 97 -5.47 -5.86 14.60
N GLU A 98 -5.24 -6.61 15.67
CA GLU A 98 -6.29 -7.09 16.57
C GLU A 98 -6.20 -6.37 17.91
N LEU A 99 -7.27 -5.66 18.31
CA LEU A 99 -7.36 -5.08 19.64
C LEU A 99 -7.70 -6.16 20.65
N VAL A 100 -6.93 -6.20 21.74
CA VAL A 100 -7.12 -7.15 22.83
C VAL A 100 -7.05 -6.39 24.14
N TRP A 101 -7.96 -6.69 25.08
CA TRP A 101 -8.12 -5.93 26.31
C TRP A 101 -8.37 -6.85 27.50
N THR A 102 -7.72 -6.55 28.62
CA THR A 102 -7.98 -7.17 29.93
C THR A 102 -8.56 -6.09 30.84
N GLY A 103 -9.89 -6.00 30.87
CA GLY A 103 -10.65 -5.11 31.74
C GLY A 103 -11.81 -5.86 32.39
N PRO A 104 -12.55 -5.23 33.33
CA PRO A 104 -13.78 -5.82 33.87
C PRO A 104 -14.74 -6.16 32.73
N ASP A 105 -15.46 -7.28 32.84
CA ASP A 105 -16.41 -7.75 31.82
C ASP A 105 -17.37 -6.62 31.45
N SER A 106 -17.16 -6.00 30.29
CA SER A 106 -18.06 -5.00 29.75
C SER A 106 -19.13 -5.76 28.95
N GLN A 107 -20.38 -5.73 29.40
CA GLN A 107 -21.51 -6.36 28.67
C GLN A 107 -21.81 -5.69 27.32
N VAL A 108 -21.10 -4.61 26.97
CA VAL A 108 -21.40 -3.75 25.82
C VAL A 108 -20.52 -4.08 24.61
N ILE A 109 -19.32 -4.63 24.81
CA ILE A 109 -18.41 -5.03 23.72
C ILE A 109 -17.77 -6.37 24.08
N PRO A 110 -18.00 -7.44 23.30
CA PRO A 110 -17.30 -8.70 23.48
C PRO A 110 -15.82 -8.51 23.10
N LEU A 111 -14.98 -8.20 24.09
CA LEU A 111 -13.55 -8.04 23.91
C LEU A 111 -12.84 -9.36 24.18
N ARG A 112 -11.86 -9.70 23.34
CA ARG A 112 -11.01 -10.87 23.55
C ARG A 112 -10.10 -10.63 24.76
N ARG A 113 -10.00 -11.60 25.65
CA ARG A 113 -9.07 -11.52 26.79
C ARG A 113 -7.62 -11.61 26.31
N THR A 114 -6.76 -10.80 26.91
CA THR A 114 -5.31 -10.72 26.61
C THR A 114 -4.59 -12.05 26.75
N ASP A 115 -4.92 -12.85 27.74
CA ASP A 115 -4.32 -14.17 27.98
C ASP A 115 -4.58 -15.15 26.83
N GLN A 116 -5.85 -15.32 26.43
CA GLN A 116 -6.21 -16.22 25.34
C GLN A 116 -5.65 -15.75 23.99
N ALA A 117 -5.57 -14.43 23.81
CA ALA A 117 -5.01 -13.84 22.62
C ALA A 117 -3.53 -14.11 22.43
N LEU A 118 -2.76 -13.91 23.49
CA LEU A 118 -1.33 -14.20 23.51
C LEU A 118 -1.09 -15.70 23.31
N LEU A 119 -1.87 -16.56 23.97
CA LEU A 119 -1.77 -18.01 23.78
C LEU A 119 -2.03 -18.40 22.32
N GLN A 120 -3.07 -17.87 21.68
CA GLN A 120 -3.33 -18.18 20.28
C GLN A 120 -2.20 -17.69 19.36
N LEU A 121 -1.66 -16.49 19.60
CA LEU A 121 -0.50 -15.95 18.87
C LEU A 121 0.73 -16.86 19.01
N ILE A 122 1.02 -17.31 20.24
CA ILE A 122 2.14 -18.22 20.53
C ILE A 122 1.95 -19.55 19.81
N HIS A 123 0.76 -20.15 19.85
CA HIS A 123 0.48 -21.41 19.17
C HIS A 123 0.45 -21.30 17.64
N GLY A 124 0.12 -20.12 17.11
CA GLY A 124 0.04 -19.88 15.66
C GLY A 124 1.37 -19.47 15.00
N ALA A 125 2.38 -19.06 15.77
CA ALA A 125 3.66 -18.62 15.23
C ALA A 125 4.48 -19.82 14.68
N GLN A 126 4.86 -19.75 13.41
CA GLN A 126 5.56 -20.87 12.72
C GLN A 126 7.08 -20.67 12.61
N GLU A 127 7.55 -19.42 12.54
CA GLU A 127 8.97 -19.12 12.30
C GLU A 127 9.57 -18.30 13.44
N THR A 128 9.03 -17.11 13.71
CA THR A 128 9.58 -16.20 14.73
C THR A 128 8.47 -15.34 15.32
N LEU A 129 8.43 -15.25 16.65
CA LEU A 129 7.56 -14.33 17.40
C LEU A 129 8.44 -13.31 18.12
N HIS A 130 8.37 -12.05 17.68
CA HIS A 130 9.04 -10.95 18.38
C HIS A 130 8.06 -10.26 19.32
N THR A 131 8.41 -10.09 20.59
CA THR A 131 7.54 -9.50 21.60
C THR A 131 8.29 -8.44 22.38
N VAL A 132 7.66 -7.27 22.53
CA VAL A 132 8.15 -6.18 23.38
C VAL A 132 7.10 -5.96 24.46
N SER A 133 7.53 -5.95 25.72
CA SER A 133 6.67 -5.72 26.87
C SER A 133 7.30 -4.68 27.79
N PHE A 134 6.46 -3.86 28.41
CA PHE A 134 6.86 -2.85 29.38
C PHE A 134 6.08 -3.10 30.68
N ALA A 135 6.78 -3.01 31.81
CA ALA A 135 6.18 -3.07 33.12
C ALA A 135 6.41 -1.74 33.83
N VAL A 136 5.34 -1.13 34.35
CA VAL A 136 5.45 0.06 35.18
C VAL A 136 5.62 -0.39 36.63
N TYR A 137 6.74 0.01 37.25
CA TYR A 137 7.04 -0.27 38.65
C TYR A 137 7.09 1.04 39.43
N ARG A 138 6.33 1.11 40.54
CA ARG A 138 6.15 2.32 41.37
C ARG A 138 5.59 3.53 40.60
N ALA A 139 4.45 3.35 39.95
CA ALA A 139 3.68 4.49 39.45
C ALA A 139 3.20 5.34 40.63
N GLU A 140 3.46 6.64 40.60
CA GLU A 140 2.83 7.59 41.52
C GLU A 140 1.34 7.68 41.20
N ALA A 141 0.51 7.77 42.24
CA ALA A 141 -0.92 7.95 42.06
C ALA A 141 -1.18 9.34 41.47
N ILE A 142 -1.92 9.40 40.36
CA ILE A 142 -2.43 10.66 39.84
C ILE A 142 -3.47 11.16 40.86
N THR A 143 -3.20 12.32 41.47
CA THR A 143 -4.08 12.95 42.46
C THR A 143 -4.92 14.04 41.80
#